data_AF-A0A7C5CY84-F1
#
_entry.id   AF-A0A7C5CY84-F1
#
_cell.length_a   1.000
_cell.length_b   1.000
_cell.length_c   1.000
_cell.angle_alpha   90.00
_cell.angle_beta   90.00
_cell.angle_gamma   90.00
#
_symmetry.space_group_name_H-M   'P 1'
#
loop_
_entity.id
_entity.type
_entity.pdbx_description
1 polymer ?
#
loop_
_entity_poly.entity_id
_entity_poly.type
_entity_poly.pdbx_seq_one_letter_code
_entity_poly.pdbx_strand_id
1 'polypeptide(L)'
;MDRNSINPLKDLLPEMKKIDGFPIADDEDILALSDPPFYTACPNPYIEEFIKEHGKPYDPETDDYSREPFVGDVSEGKNDPIYNAHSYHTKVPHKAIMKYIEHYTDEGDIVFDGFCGTGMTGVAAQMLGRKAILSDLSPAATFIAYNYNKKVDVKEFEWEAKRILAEVEEECGWMYETNHKTGFGETIKGRINYTVWSDVFVCPYCKNEYVFWDAAVDKEQGKVRSEFECPHCGAEITKRDCERAQVTFFDSAI
;
A
#
# COMPACT_ATOMS: atom_id res chain seq x y z
N MET A 1 13.83 24.99 -4.32
CA MET A 1 12.69 25.81 -3.87
C MET A 1 12.53 25.81 -2.35
N ASP A 2 12.55 27.01 -1.75
CA ASP A 2 12.26 27.25 -0.33
C ASP A 2 10.76 27.51 -0.14
N ARG A 3 10.14 26.88 0.87
CA ARG A 3 8.72 27.08 1.19
C ARG A 3 8.43 28.52 1.65
N ASN A 4 9.42 29.21 2.19
CA ASN A 4 9.25 30.58 2.67
C ASN A 4 9.37 31.63 1.55
N SER A 5 9.76 31.22 0.34
CA SER A 5 9.98 32.13 -0.79
C SER A 5 8.88 32.08 -1.85
N ILE A 6 7.80 31.32 -1.62
CA ILE A 6 6.70 31.16 -2.57
C ILE A 6 5.41 31.81 -2.07
N ASN A 7 4.52 32.19 -2.99
CA ASN A 7 3.18 32.62 -2.63
C ASN A 7 2.36 31.44 -2.07
N PRO A 8 1.62 31.60 -0.97
CA PRO A 8 0.79 30.53 -0.42
C PRO A 8 -0.25 30.02 -1.43
N LEU A 9 -0.46 28.70 -1.50
CA LEU A 9 -1.39 28.09 -2.47
C LEU A 9 -2.81 28.67 -2.33
N LYS A 10 -3.25 28.92 -1.11
CA LYS A 10 -4.56 29.52 -0.81
C LYS A 10 -4.80 30.83 -1.56
N ASP A 11 -3.76 31.64 -1.72
CA ASP A 11 -3.86 32.94 -2.38
C ASP A 11 -3.89 32.82 -3.91
N LEU A 12 -3.43 31.68 -4.44
CA LEU A 12 -3.40 31.37 -5.88
C LEU A 12 -4.67 30.65 -6.36
N LEU A 13 -5.39 29.94 -5.47
CA LEU A 13 -6.59 29.18 -5.81
C LEU A 13 -7.64 29.96 -6.62
N PRO A 14 -7.97 31.24 -6.32
CA PRO A 14 -8.99 31.96 -7.08
C PRO A 14 -8.69 32.10 -8.58
N GLU A 15 -7.42 32.30 -8.93
CA GLU A 15 -6.99 32.36 -10.34
C GLU A 15 -6.88 30.97 -10.94
N MET A 16 -6.37 30.00 -10.18
CA MET A 16 -6.21 28.62 -10.65
C MET A 16 -7.54 27.93 -10.97
N LYS A 17 -8.63 28.26 -10.25
CA LYS A 17 -9.99 27.75 -10.52
C LYS A 17 -10.51 28.11 -11.92
N LYS A 18 -9.89 29.08 -12.61
CA LYS A 18 -10.23 29.45 -13.99
C LYS A 18 -9.60 28.51 -15.03
N ILE A 19 -8.68 27.64 -14.62
CA ILE A 19 -8.05 26.64 -15.48
C ILE A 19 -9.09 25.58 -15.84
N ASP A 20 -9.18 25.23 -17.12
CA ASP A 20 -10.08 24.18 -17.57
C ASP A 20 -9.68 22.82 -16.97
N GLY A 21 -10.67 22.05 -16.52
CA GLY A 21 -10.43 20.80 -15.80
C GLY A 21 -9.91 20.95 -14.36
N PHE A 22 -10.02 22.14 -13.75
CA PHE A 22 -9.72 22.30 -12.32
C PHE A 22 -10.61 21.36 -11.46
N PRO A 23 -10.06 20.74 -10.40
CA PRO A 23 -10.82 19.80 -9.56
C PRO A 23 -12.10 20.41 -8.98
N ILE A 24 -13.17 19.62 -8.97
CA ILE A 24 -14.43 19.96 -8.30
C ILE A 24 -14.30 19.54 -6.83
N ALA A 25 -13.81 20.43 -5.99
CA ALA A 25 -13.61 20.21 -4.56
C ALA A 25 -13.63 21.54 -3.78
N ASP A 26 -13.85 21.46 -2.46
CA ASP A 26 -13.75 22.60 -1.57
C ASP A 26 -12.28 23.03 -1.39
N ASP A 27 -12.06 24.32 -1.13
CA ASP A 27 -10.70 24.86 -0.98
C ASP A 27 -9.97 24.23 0.21
N GLU A 28 -10.71 23.97 1.28
CA GLU A 28 -10.20 23.28 2.47
C GLU A 28 -9.65 21.89 2.13
N ASP A 29 -10.35 21.11 1.30
CA ASP A 29 -9.92 19.77 0.90
C ASP A 29 -8.70 19.81 -0.03
N ILE A 30 -8.68 20.75 -0.98
CA ILE A 30 -7.52 20.95 -1.87
C ILE A 30 -6.29 21.31 -1.04
N LEU A 31 -6.43 22.22 -0.09
CA LEU A 31 -5.34 22.64 0.79
C LEU A 31 -4.88 21.52 1.72
N ALA A 32 -5.81 20.76 2.30
CA ALA A 32 -5.50 19.65 3.20
C ALA A 32 -4.75 18.50 2.50
N LEU A 33 -5.06 18.25 1.23
CA LEU A 33 -4.38 17.24 0.43
C LEU A 33 -3.06 17.73 -0.18
N SER A 34 -2.79 19.03 -0.20
CA SER A 34 -1.58 19.60 -0.85
C SER A 34 -0.41 19.74 0.13
N ASP A 35 0.81 19.64 -0.39
CA ASP A 35 2.05 20.01 0.32
C ASP A 35 2.93 20.94 -0.56
N PRO A 36 2.53 22.21 -0.74
CA PRO A 36 3.25 23.15 -1.60
C PRO A 36 4.70 23.39 -1.16
N PRO A 37 5.62 23.65 -2.11
CA PRO A 37 5.41 23.66 -3.56
C PRO A 37 5.47 22.26 -4.22
N PHE A 38 5.77 21.22 -3.44
CA PHE A 38 6.20 19.93 -3.97
C PHE A 38 5.05 19.03 -4.44
N TYR A 39 3.85 19.24 -3.91
CA TYR A 39 2.65 18.51 -4.30
C TYR A 39 1.40 19.37 -4.12
N THR A 40 0.50 19.31 -5.09
CA THR A 40 -0.81 19.98 -5.04
C THR A 40 -1.88 19.02 -5.54
N ALA A 41 -3.04 19.01 -4.89
CA ALA A 41 -4.21 18.26 -5.32
C ALA A 41 -4.96 18.91 -6.50
N CYS A 42 -4.33 19.90 -7.14
CA CYS A 42 -4.79 20.67 -8.29
C CYS A 42 -3.57 20.97 -9.20
N PRO A 43 -3.73 21.58 -10.39
CA PRO A 43 -2.60 21.97 -11.22
C PRO A 43 -1.54 22.73 -10.40
N ASN A 44 -0.27 22.32 -10.45
CA ASN A 44 0.73 22.90 -9.57
C ASN A 44 1.21 24.27 -10.10
N PRO A 45 0.95 25.40 -9.39
CA PRO A 45 1.28 26.73 -9.88
C PRO A 45 2.79 27.05 -9.77
N TYR A 46 3.57 26.21 -9.08
CA TYR A 46 4.99 26.42 -8.81
C TYR A 46 5.92 25.76 -9.84
N ILE A 47 5.36 25.06 -10.85
CA ILE A 47 6.13 24.38 -11.89
C ILE A 47 7.05 25.34 -12.65
N GLU A 48 6.57 26.55 -12.97
CA GLU A 48 7.37 27.52 -13.72
C GLU A 48 8.61 27.97 -12.94
N GLU A 49 8.46 28.26 -11.65
CA GLU A 49 9.56 28.61 -10.75
C GLU A 49 10.54 27.44 -10.59
N PHE A 50 10.03 26.22 -10.47
CA PHE A 50 10.84 25.01 -10.42
C PHE A 50 11.71 24.83 -11.68
N ILE A 51 11.13 25.03 -12.87
CA ILE A 51 11.85 24.96 -14.15
C ILE A 51 12.89 26.09 -14.25
N LYS A 52 12.56 27.30 -13.77
CA LYS A 52 13.53 28.42 -13.73
C LYS A 52 14.72 28.14 -12.80
N GLU A 53 14.48 27.48 -11.67
CA GLU A 53 15.54 27.16 -10.68
C GLU A 53 16.43 26.00 -11.12
N HIS A 54 15.87 24.99 -11.80
CA HIS A 54 16.56 23.72 -12.06
C HIS A 54 16.76 23.38 -13.54
N GLY A 55 16.03 24.03 -14.43
CA GLY A 55 16.09 23.78 -15.87
C GLY A 55 17.31 24.42 -16.52
N LYS A 56 17.71 23.84 -17.65
CA LYS A 56 18.71 24.42 -18.55
C LYS A 56 17.97 25.11 -19.70
N PRO A 57 18.20 26.41 -19.97
CA PRO A 57 17.64 27.06 -21.15
C PRO A 57 18.07 26.33 -22.43
N TYR A 58 17.12 26.13 -23.33
CA TYR A 58 17.41 25.56 -24.65
C TYR A 58 18.01 26.64 -25.56
N ASP A 59 19.16 26.36 -26.15
CA ASP A 59 19.82 27.19 -27.16
C ASP A 59 20.18 26.32 -28.37
N PRO A 60 19.50 26.48 -29.52
CA PRO A 60 19.72 25.63 -30.70
C PRO A 60 21.11 25.79 -31.32
N GLU A 61 21.81 26.91 -31.08
CA GLU A 61 23.15 27.14 -31.64
C GLU A 61 24.25 26.41 -30.85
N THR A 62 23.97 26.08 -29.58
CA THR A 62 24.92 25.40 -28.70
C THR A 62 24.46 24.00 -28.29
N ASP A 63 23.31 23.54 -28.81
CA ASP A 63 22.77 22.22 -28.50
C ASP A 63 23.66 21.13 -29.10
N ASP A 64 24.35 20.40 -28.22
CA ASP A 64 25.18 19.25 -28.55
C ASP A 64 24.53 17.92 -28.16
N TYR A 65 23.24 17.94 -27.79
CA TYR A 65 22.53 16.73 -27.41
C TYR A 65 22.45 15.74 -28.57
N SER A 66 23.09 14.59 -28.39
CA SER A 66 23.04 13.48 -29.33
C SER A 66 23.03 12.16 -28.58
N ARG A 67 21.96 11.37 -28.79
CA ARG A 67 21.78 10.03 -28.24
C ARG A 67 21.17 9.13 -29.31
N GLU A 68 21.80 7.99 -29.57
CA GLU A 68 21.23 6.95 -30.43
C GLU A 68 20.02 6.28 -29.73
N PRO A 69 19.12 5.60 -30.46
CA PRO A 69 18.07 4.80 -29.84
C PRO A 69 18.65 3.80 -28.84
N PHE A 70 18.01 3.67 -27.67
CA PHE A 70 18.42 2.70 -26.67
C PHE A 70 18.26 1.27 -27.22
N VAL A 71 19.35 0.50 -27.23
CA VAL A 71 19.37 -0.90 -27.66
C VAL A 71 19.80 -1.77 -26.48
N GLY A 72 18.85 -2.46 -25.86
CA GLY A 72 19.11 -3.38 -24.77
C GLY A 72 17.84 -4.00 -24.21
N ASP A 73 17.96 -5.21 -23.65
CA ASP A 73 16.83 -5.87 -23.01
C ASP A 73 16.51 -5.22 -21.65
N VAL A 74 15.22 -4.92 -21.46
CA VAL A 74 14.71 -4.38 -20.19
C VAL A 74 13.78 -5.41 -19.56
N SER A 75 14.34 -6.25 -18.70
CA SER A 75 13.60 -7.21 -17.89
C SER A 75 13.93 -6.98 -16.43
N GLU A 76 12.93 -6.59 -15.65
CA GLU A 76 13.05 -6.37 -14.21
C GLU A 76 11.91 -7.05 -13.46
N GLY A 77 12.23 -7.64 -12.32
CA GLY A 77 11.24 -8.30 -11.46
C GLY A 77 10.38 -7.31 -10.67
N LYS A 78 9.21 -7.76 -10.24
CA LYS A 78 8.25 -6.98 -9.42
C LYS A 78 8.38 -7.22 -7.91
N ASN A 79 9.51 -7.75 -7.46
CA ASN A 79 9.73 -8.16 -6.07
C ASN A 79 10.47 -7.11 -5.23
N ASP A 80 10.78 -5.95 -5.82
CA ASP A 80 11.50 -4.90 -5.11
C ASP A 80 10.64 -4.28 -3.99
N PRO A 81 11.16 -4.07 -2.77
CA PRO A 81 10.39 -3.49 -1.66
C PRO A 81 9.79 -2.12 -2.00
N ILE A 82 10.51 -1.27 -2.75
CA ILE A 82 9.99 0.04 -3.19
C ILE A 82 8.82 -0.19 -4.14
N TYR A 83 8.95 -1.12 -5.09
CA TYR A 83 7.86 -1.45 -6.01
C TYR A 83 6.62 -1.98 -5.27
N ASN A 84 6.78 -2.72 -4.17
CA ASN A 84 5.67 -3.34 -3.45
C ASN A 84 5.02 -2.48 -2.36
N ALA A 85 5.61 -1.33 -1.99
CA ALA A 85 5.09 -0.52 -0.88
C ALA A 85 3.62 -0.04 -1.07
N HIS A 86 3.22 0.26 -2.30
CA HIS A 86 1.85 0.62 -2.67
C HIS A 86 1.42 -0.11 -3.96
N SER A 87 0.23 -0.69 -3.90
CA SER A 87 -0.43 -1.32 -5.04
C SER A 87 -1.09 -0.27 -5.93
N TYR A 88 -0.95 -0.43 -7.24
CA TYR A 88 -1.66 0.34 -8.25
C TYR A 88 -1.60 -0.42 -9.59
N HIS A 89 -2.58 -0.19 -10.45
CA HIS A 89 -2.62 -0.87 -11.74
C HIS A 89 -1.47 -0.44 -12.65
N THR A 90 -1.06 -1.34 -13.54
CA THR A 90 -0.08 -1.09 -14.62
C THR A 90 1.27 -0.50 -14.18
N LYS A 91 1.66 -0.65 -12.92
CA LYS A 91 2.92 -0.16 -12.38
C LYS A 91 4.13 -0.81 -13.07
N VAL A 92 5.12 0.03 -13.41
CA VAL A 92 6.39 -0.38 -14.02
C VAL A 92 7.52 -0.28 -12.99
N PRO A 93 8.41 -1.28 -12.85
CA PRO A 93 9.56 -1.19 -11.95
C PRO A 93 10.48 0.00 -12.26
N HIS A 94 10.87 0.78 -11.23
CA HIS A 94 11.76 1.94 -11.40
C HIS A 94 13.10 1.54 -12.05
N LYS A 95 13.64 0.37 -11.73
CA LYS A 95 14.87 -0.17 -12.33
C LYS A 95 14.79 -0.33 -13.85
N ALA A 96 13.62 -0.63 -14.38
CA ALA A 96 13.41 -0.71 -15.83
C ALA A 96 13.45 0.68 -16.46
N ILE A 97 12.87 1.68 -15.78
CA ILE A 97 12.84 3.07 -16.22
C ILE A 97 14.22 3.72 -16.11
N MET A 98 15.01 3.37 -15.09
CA MET A 98 16.37 3.89 -14.88
C MET A 98 17.25 3.74 -16.11
N LYS A 99 17.18 2.61 -16.82
CA LYS A 99 17.97 2.37 -18.04
C LYS A 99 17.71 3.43 -19.12
N TYR A 100 16.46 3.85 -19.28
CA TYR A 100 16.08 4.88 -20.25
C TYR A 100 16.49 6.28 -19.77
N ILE A 101 16.27 6.61 -18.50
CA ILE A 101 16.66 7.91 -17.96
C ILE A 101 18.19 8.09 -18.04
N GLU A 102 18.95 7.07 -17.65
CA GLU A 102 20.41 7.11 -17.70
C GLU A 102 20.95 7.28 -19.13
N HIS A 103 20.28 6.67 -20.12
CA HIS A 103 20.67 6.77 -21.52
C HIS A 103 20.32 8.12 -22.16
N TYR A 104 19.11 8.64 -21.89
CA TYR A 104 18.58 9.82 -22.60
C TYR A 104 18.77 11.15 -21.89
N THR A 105 19.26 11.16 -20.65
CA THR A 105 19.43 12.39 -19.84
C THR A 105 20.77 12.39 -19.16
N ASP A 106 21.22 13.55 -18.68
CA ASP A 106 22.39 13.71 -17.83
C ASP A 106 22.00 14.01 -16.37
N GLU A 107 22.97 13.87 -15.45
CA GLU A 107 22.74 14.22 -14.05
C GLU A 107 22.31 15.69 -13.91
N GLY A 108 21.34 15.94 -13.02
CA GLY A 108 20.75 17.27 -12.82
C GLY A 108 19.65 17.65 -13.81
N ASP A 109 19.43 16.90 -14.90
CA ASP A 109 18.33 17.18 -15.83
C ASP A 109 16.95 16.99 -15.18
N ILE A 110 15.93 17.61 -15.76
CA ILE A 110 14.53 17.47 -15.37
C ILE A 110 13.87 16.41 -16.26
N VAL A 111 13.32 15.36 -15.63
CA VAL A 111 12.48 14.35 -16.27
C VAL A 111 11.01 14.71 -16.04
N PHE A 112 10.25 14.85 -17.13
CA PHE A 112 8.81 15.06 -17.05
C PHE A 112 8.05 13.78 -17.38
N ASP A 113 7.07 13.43 -16.55
CA ASP A 113 6.13 12.35 -16.78
C ASP A 113 4.70 12.85 -16.55
N GLY A 114 3.95 13.05 -17.64
CA GLY A 114 2.58 13.55 -17.62
C GLY A 114 1.51 12.50 -17.32
N PHE A 115 1.88 11.22 -17.20
CA PHE A 115 1.00 10.09 -16.91
C PHE A 115 1.66 9.16 -15.89
N CYS A 116 2.11 9.75 -14.79
CA CYS A 116 3.10 9.14 -13.92
C CYS A 116 2.59 7.95 -13.11
N GLY A 117 1.27 7.76 -12.99
CA GLY A 117 0.67 6.74 -12.14
C GLY A 117 1.23 6.83 -10.72
N THR A 118 1.91 5.78 -10.26
CA THR A 118 2.54 5.77 -8.92
C THR A 118 3.86 6.53 -8.84
N GLY A 119 4.29 7.22 -9.88
CA GLY A 119 5.50 8.04 -9.87
C GLY A 119 6.82 7.27 -9.90
N MET A 120 6.85 6.04 -10.46
CA MET A 120 8.10 5.25 -10.53
C MET A 120 9.16 5.90 -11.41
N THR A 121 8.75 6.74 -12.37
CA THR A 121 9.66 7.59 -13.16
C THR A 121 10.40 8.58 -12.26
N GLY A 122 9.72 9.19 -11.29
CA GLY A 122 10.37 10.08 -10.32
C GLY A 122 11.33 9.33 -9.41
N VAL A 123 10.98 8.13 -8.95
CA VAL A 123 11.87 7.29 -8.13
C VAL A 123 13.14 6.99 -8.91
N ALA A 124 13.00 6.55 -10.17
CA ALA A 124 14.13 6.29 -11.06
C ALA A 124 14.98 7.55 -11.29
N ALA A 125 14.35 8.70 -11.59
CA ALA A 125 15.04 9.97 -11.79
C ALA A 125 15.85 10.38 -10.55
N GLN A 126 15.24 10.35 -9.36
CA GLN A 126 15.91 10.73 -8.12
C GLN A 126 17.09 9.82 -7.78
N MET A 127 16.95 8.51 -7.99
CA MET A 127 18.03 7.54 -7.77
C MET A 127 19.22 7.76 -8.72
N LEU A 128 18.98 8.35 -9.89
CA LEU A 128 19.99 8.71 -10.87
C LEU A 128 20.46 10.17 -10.76
N GLY A 129 20.06 10.92 -9.72
CA GLY A 129 20.47 12.32 -9.56
C GLY A 129 19.80 13.31 -10.54
N ARG A 130 18.66 12.92 -11.14
CA ARG A 130 17.80 13.82 -11.93
C ARG A 130 16.71 14.43 -11.04
N LYS A 131 16.11 15.51 -11.53
CA LYS A 131 14.87 16.09 -10.99
C LYS A 131 13.67 15.51 -11.73
N ALA A 132 12.50 15.53 -11.12
CA ALA A 132 11.29 15.02 -11.74
C ALA A 132 10.10 15.98 -11.57
N ILE A 133 9.32 16.13 -12.63
CA ILE A 133 7.98 16.71 -12.60
C ILE A 133 7.02 15.59 -12.97
N LEU A 134 6.11 15.26 -12.07
CA LEU A 134 5.17 14.16 -12.21
C LEU A 134 3.75 14.72 -12.22
N SER A 135 2.95 14.28 -13.18
CA SER A 135 1.53 14.63 -13.28
C SER A 135 0.71 13.39 -13.60
N ASP A 136 -0.50 13.35 -13.05
CA ASP A 136 -1.50 12.35 -13.37
C ASP A 136 -2.88 12.96 -13.09
N LEU A 137 -3.90 12.49 -13.81
CA LEU A 137 -5.28 12.96 -13.61
C LEU A 137 -5.87 12.39 -12.31
N SER A 138 -5.43 11.22 -11.86
CA SER A 138 -5.96 10.55 -10.68
C SER A 138 -5.35 11.12 -9.39
N PRO A 139 -6.16 11.69 -8.46
CA PRO A 139 -5.66 12.15 -7.17
C PRO A 139 -5.02 11.02 -6.34
N ALA A 140 -5.52 9.79 -6.48
CA ALA A 140 -4.92 8.63 -5.84
C ALA A 140 -3.53 8.30 -6.42
N ALA A 141 -3.36 8.42 -7.73
CA ALA A 141 -2.06 8.21 -8.39
C ALA A 141 -1.04 9.26 -7.92
N THR A 142 -1.39 10.54 -8.01
CA THR A 142 -0.49 11.63 -7.63
C THR A 142 -0.16 11.63 -6.13
N PHE A 143 -1.11 11.25 -5.26
CA PHE A 143 -0.85 11.07 -3.83
C PHE A 143 0.14 9.93 -3.57
N ILE A 144 -0.02 8.77 -4.25
CA ILE A 144 0.94 7.66 -4.15
C ILE A 144 2.31 8.10 -4.70
N ALA A 145 2.33 8.78 -5.85
CA ALA A 145 3.56 9.28 -6.48
C ALA A 145 4.30 10.24 -5.55
N TYR A 146 3.61 11.19 -4.92
CA TYR A 146 4.20 12.10 -3.96
C TYR A 146 4.82 11.35 -2.77
N ASN A 147 4.11 10.39 -2.18
CA ASN A 147 4.65 9.62 -1.05
C ASN A 147 5.86 8.75 -1.42
N TYR A 148 5.91 8.21 -2.65
CA TYR A 148 7.09 7.52 -3.15
C TYR A 148 8.31 8.41 -3.34
N ASN A 149 8.08 9.67 -3.70
CA ASN A 149 9.12 10.59 -4.11
C ASN A 149 9.51 11.60 -3.01
N LYS A 150 8.73 11.67 -1.93
CA LYS A 150 9.00 12.52 -0.77
C LYS A 150 10.18 11.94 0.02
N LYS A 151 11.11 12.82 0.41
CA LYS A 151 12.13 12.46 1.39
C LYS A 151 11.46 12.25 2.75
N VAL A 152 11.72 11.09 3.35
CA VAL A 152 11.20 10.73 4.67
C VAL A 152 12.34 10.77 5.68
N ASP A 153 12.13 11.41 6.83
CA ASP A 153 13.01 11.22 7.98
C ASP A 153 12.72 9.83 8.56
N VAL A 154 13.65 8.91 8.34
CA VAL A 154 13.52 7.51 8.75
C VAL A 154 13.36 7.38 10.27
N LYS A 155 14.00 8.24 11.06
CA LYS A 155 13.92 8.18 12.52
C LYS A 155 12.58 8.69 13.02
N GLU A 156 12.10 9.79 12.46
CA GLU A 156 10.78 10.32 12.79
C GLU A 156 9.68 9.33 12.41
N PHE A 157 9.78 8.74 11.21
CA PHE A 157 8.85 7.71 10.76
C PHE A 157 8.84 6.49 11.69
N GLU A 158 10.02 5.97 12.05
CA GLU A 158 10.12 4.82 12.95
C GLU A 158 9.55 5.14 14.34
N TRP A 159 9.81 6.35 14.85
CA TRP A 159 9.26 6.79 16.13
C TRP A 159 7.73 6.86 16.10
N GLU A 160 7.16 7.49 15.08
CA GLU A 160 5.72 7.65 14.95
C GLU A 160 5.01 6.32 14.72
N ALA A 161 5.60 5.42 13.91
CA ALA A 161 5.10 4.07 13.74
C ALA A 161 5.05 3.28 15.06
N LYS A 162 6.11 3.36 15.88
CA LYS A 162 6.15 2.72 17.21
C LYS A 162 5.14 3.33 18.17
N ARG A 163 4.93 4.65 18.12
CA ARG A 163 3.94 5.35 18.94
C ARG A 163 2.54 4.84 18.63
N ILE A 164 2.16 4.77 17.36
CA ILE A 164 0.86 4.24 16.91
C ILE A 164 0.68 2.78 17.32
N LEU A 165 1.71 1.94 17.14
CA LEU A 165 1.65 0.53 17.56
C LEU A 165 1.46 0.39 19.07
N ALA A 166 2.10 1.24 19.88
CA ALA A 166 1.94 1.23 21.33
C ALA A 166 0.52 1.65 21.74
N GLU A 167 -0.04 2.67 21.08
CA GLU A 167 -1.42 3.13 21.31
C GLU A 167 -2.43 2.02 20.98
N VAL A 168 -2.25 1.33 19.85
CA VAL A 168 -3.10 0.18 19.47
C VAL A 168 -2.94 -1.00 20.44
N GLU A 169 -1.72 -1.29 20.90
CA GLU A 169 -1.48 -2.34 21.89
C GLU A 169 -2.13 -2.01 23.25
N GLU A 170 -2.13 -0.74 23.66
CA GLU A 170 -2.80 -0.29 24.88
C GLU A 170 -4.33 -0.43 24.77
N GLU A 171 -4.91 -0.03 23.63
CA GLU A 171 -6.36 -0.07 23.42
C GLU A 171 -6.87 -1.51 23.18
N CYS A 172 -6.17 -2.27 22.35
CA CYS A 172 -6.67 -3.54 21.80
C CYS A 172 -5.91 -4.78 22.30
N GLY A 173 -4.80 -4.62 23.05
CA GLY A 173 -3.93 -5.74 23.46
C GLY A 173 -4.66 -6.80 24.28
N TRP A 174 -5.63 -6.40 25.10
CA TRP A 174 -6.45 -7.30 25.92
C TRP A 174 -7.23 -8.34 25.09
N MET A 175 -7.56 -8.04 23.83
CA MET A 175 -8.25 -8.98 22.94
C MET A 175 -7.39 -10.20 22.57
N TYR A 176 -6.07 -10.07 22.74
CA TYR A 176 -5.09 -11.11 22.45
C TYR A 176 -4.57 -11.79 23.71
N GLU A 177 -5.26 -11.63 24.85
CA GLU A 177 -4.93 -12.29 26.11
C GLU A 177 -5.95 -13.37 26.49
N THR A 178 -5.47 -14.43 27.15
CA THR A 178 -6.33 -15.47 27.74
C THR A 178 -5.84 -15.88 29.12
N ASN A 179 -6.71 -16.50 29.91
CA ASN A 179 -6.33 -17.04 31.21
C ASN A 179 -5.55 -18.35 30.99
N HIS A 180 -4.29 -18.38 31.40
CA HIS A 180 -3.41 -19.53 31.29
C HIS A 180 -3.10 -20.09 32.68
N LYS A 181 -3.37 -21.39 32.90
CA LYS A 181 -3.00 -22.07 34.14
C LYS A 181 -1.58 -22.60 34.03
N THR A 182 -0.69 -22.12 34.89
CA THR A 182 0.68 -22.62 34.99
C THR A 182 0.70 -24.02 35.63
N GLY A 183 1.80 -24.75 35.47
CA GLY A 183 1.98 -26.09 36.07
C GLY A 183 1.90 -26.12 37.61
N PHE A 184 1.90 -24.96 38.27
CA PHE A 184 1.78 -24.80 39.72
C PHE A 184 0.37 -24.42 40.18
N GLY A 185 -0.62 -24.38 39.28
CA GLY A 185 -2.01 -24.06 39.60
C GLY A 185 -2.33 -22.56 39.66
N GLU A 186 -1.36 -21.70 39.40
CA GLU A 186 -1.57 -20.24 39.30
C GLU A 186 -2.20 -19.89 37.95
N THR A 187 -3.15 -18.95 37.93
CA THR A 187 -3.73 -18.42 36.70
C THR A 187 -3.08 -17.09 36.36
N ILE A 188 -2.41 -17.01 35.21
CA ILE A 188 -1.79 -15.80 34.67
C ILE A 188 -2.48 -15.36 33.38
N LYS A 189 -2.28 -14.12 32.97
CA LYS A 189 -2.59 -13.69 31.60
C LYS A 189 -1.50 -14.19 30.66
N GLY A 190 -1.90 -14.95 29.65
CA GLY A 190 -1.03 -15.40 28.57
C GLY A 190 -1.43 -14.74 27.26
N ARG A 191 -0.43 -14.41 26.42
CA ARG A 191 -0.68 -13.88 25.06
C ARG A 191 -1.04 -15.03 24.12
N ILE A 192 -2.12 -14.86 23.37
CA ILE A 192 -2.59 -15.81 22.37
C ILE A 192 -1.64 -15.74 21.18
N ASN A 193 -0.95 -16.84 20.87
CA ASN A 193 -0.09 -16.93 19.69
C ASN A 193 -0.89 -17.31 18.44
N TYR A 194 -1.80 -18.28 18.59
CA TYR A 194 -2.73 -18.70 17.55
C TYR A 194 -4.00 -19.26 18.19
N THR A 195 -5.11 -19.14 17.48
CA THR A 195 -6.39 -19.78 17.82
C THR A 195 -6.68 -20.87 16.80
N VAL A 196 -7.11 -22.03 17.28
CA VAL A 196 -7.60 -23.12 16.43
C VAL A 196 -9.09 -23.27 16.72
N TRP A 197 -9.91 -23.12 15.69
CA TRP A 197 -11.34 -23.40 15.78
C TRP A 197 -11.72 -24.51 14.82
N SER A 198 -12.82 -25.18 15.15
CA SER A 198 -13.40 -26.24 14.34
C SER A 198 -14.81 -25.87 13.96
N ASP A 199 -15.16 -26.20 12.73
CA ASP A 199 -16.55 -26.14 12.29
C ASP A 199 -17.36 -27.31 12.92
N VAL A 200 -18.65 -27.09 13.06
CA VAL A 200 -19.66 -28.13 13.35
C VAL A 200 -20.36 -28.47 12.04
N PHE A 201 -20.46 -29.76 11.73
CA PHE A 201 -21.09 -30.26 10.52
C PHE A 201 -22.26 -31.17 10.85
N VAL A 202 -23.19 -31.30 9.91
CA VAL A 202 -24.32 -32.22 9.94
C VAL A 202 -23.98 -33.42 9.07
N CYS A 203 -24.04 -34.62 9.64
CA CYS A 203 -23.79 -35.86 8.90
C CYS A 203 -24.86 -36.07 7.81
N PRO A 204 -24.48 -36.42 6.56
CA PRO A 204 -25.44 -36.62 5.47
C PRO A 204 -26.40 -37.79 5.71
N TYR A 205 -25.97 -38.79 6.48
CA TYR A 205 -26.72 -40.03 6.72
C TYR A 205 -27.64 -39.94 7.93
N CYS A 206 -27.11 -39.65 9.11
CA CYS A 206 -27.89 -39.66 10.35
C CYS A 206 -28.42 -38.28 10.76
N LYS A 207 -28.04 -37.21 10.06
CA LYS A 207 -28.45 -35.82 10.30
C LYS A 207 -28.10 -35.26 11.69
N ASN A 208 -27.27 -35.95 12.47
CA ASN A 208 -26.73 -35.41 13.71
C ASN A 208 -25.58 -34.45 13.44
N GLU A 209 -25.49 -33.41 14.26
CA GLU A 209 -24.35 -32.50 14.31
C GLU A 209 -23.15 -33.17 14.96
N TYR A 210 -21.95 -32.89 14.45
CA TYR A 210 -20.69 -33.34 15.03
C TYR A 210 -19.60 -32.27 14.86
N VAL A 211 -18.67 -32.22 15.81
CA VAL A 211 -17.50 -31.32 15.74
C VAL A 211 -16.44 -31.95 14.83
N PHE A 212 -16.02 -31.22 13.79
CA PHE A 212 -15.07 -31.74 12.80
C PHE A 212 -13.73 -32.15 13.41
N TRP A 213 -13.22 -31.34 14.35
CA TRP A 213 -11.98 -31.61 15.07
C TRP A 213 -12.00 -32.97 15.77
N ASP A 214 -13.11 -33.30 16.43
CA ASP A 214 -13.21 -34.56 17.17
C ASP A 214 -13.35 -35.77 16.25
N ALA A 215 -13.98 -35.61 15.08
CA ALA A 215 -14.20 -36.72 14.15
C ALA A 215 -13.01 -36.99 13.21
N ALA A 216 -12.34 -35.94 12.73
CA ALA A 216 -11.39 -36.05 11.62
C ALA A 216 -9.92 -35.79 12.01
N VAL A 217 -9.64 -35.25 13.21
CA VAL A 217 -8.26 -34.90 13.59
C VAL A 217 -7.60 -36.01 14.39
N ASP A 218 -6.52 -36.53 13.83
CA ASP A 218 -5.60 -37.42 14.51
C ASP A 218 -4.63 -36.60 15.37
N LYS A 219 -4.86 -36.58 16.69
CA LYS A 219 -4.09 -35.78 17.65
C LYS A 219 -2.67 -36.31 17.87
N GLU A 220 -2.45 -37.60 17.68
CA GLU A 220 -1.11 -38.20 17.83
C GLU A 220 -0.23 -37.91 16.62
N GLN A 221 -0.80 -38.00 15.41
CA GLN A 221 -0.08 -37.73 14.17
C GLN A 221 -0.12 -36.26 13.73
N GLY A 222 -0.97 -35.44 14.36
CA GLY A 222 -1.18 -34.03 13.99
C GLY A 222 -1.75 -33.87 12.57
N LYS A 223 -2.60 -34.82 12.13
CA LYS A 223 -3.14 -34.85 10.75
C LYS A 223 -4.65 -34.79 10.74
N VAL A 224 -5.19 -34.11 9.75
CA VAL A 224 -6.63 -34.13 9.45
C VAL A 224 -6.89 -35.21 8.39
N ARG A 225 -7.75 -36.18 8.69
CA ARG A 225 -8.13 -37.26 7.78
C ARG A 225 -9.10 -36.74 6.72
N SER A 226 -8.95 -37.19 5.48
CA SER A 226 -9.86 -36.87 4.37
C SER A 226 -11.17 -37.65 4.45
N GLU A 227 -11.11 -38.87 4.98
CA GLU A 227 -12.21 -39.80 5.24
C GLU A 227 -12.19 -40.16 6.72
N PHE A 228 -13.37 -40.19 7.34
CA PHE A 228 -13.52 -40.44 8.78
C PHE A 228 -14.91 -41.00 9.07
N GLU A 229 -15.05 -41.68 10.21
CA GLU A 229 -16.34 -42.24 10.64
C GLU A 229 -17.17 -41.17 11.37
N CYS A 230 -18.46 -41.11 11.06
CA CYS A 230 -19.40 -40.28 11.80
C CYS A 230 -19.48 -40.76 13.26
N PRO A 231 -19.28 -39.89 14.26
CA PRO A 231 -19.27 -40.31 15.67
C PRO A 231 -20.63 -40.80 16.20
N HIS A 232 -21.71 -40.58 15.44
CA HIS A 232 -23.06 -40.99 15.84
C HIS A 232 -23.55 -42.27 15.17
N CYS A 233 -23.20 -42.51 13.89
CA CYS A 233 -23.73 -43.64 13.12
C CYS A 233 -22.66 -44.56 12.54
N GLY A 234 -21.37 -44.22 12.67
CA GLY A 234 -20.26 -45.01 12.14
C GLY A 234 -20.12 -45.00 10.62
N ALA A 235 -20.98 -44.26 9.89
CA ALA A 235 -20.85 -44.15 8.44
C ALA A 235 -19.54 -43.43 8.08
N GLU A 236 -18.81 -43.98 7.12
CA GLU A 236 -17.64 -43.34 6.51
C GLU A 236 -18.11 -42.13 5.68
N ILE A 237 -17.57 -40.95 6.01
CA ILE A 237 -17.94 -39.67 5.43
C ILE A 237 -16.70 -38.85 5.07
N THR A 238 -16.86 -37.94 4.12
CA THR A 238 -15.88 -36.88 3.84
C THR A 238 -16.43 -35.53 4.26
N LYS A 239 -15.55 -34.55 4.49
CA LYS A 239 -15.95 -33.17 4.78
C LYS A 239 -16.86 -32.57 3.69
N ARG A 240 -16.66 -32.97 2.43
CA ARG A 240 -17.40 -32.43 1.27
C ARG A 240 -18.86 -32.86 1.25
N ASP A 241 -19.17 -34.01 1.84
CA ASP A 241 -20.53 -34.59 1.85
C ASP A 241 -21.38 -34.05 3.00
N CYS A 242 -20.79 -33.24 3.89
CA CYS A 242 -21.42 -32.76 5.10
C CYS A 242 -21.79 -31.28 4.97
N GLU A 243 -22.95 -30.92 5.52
CA GLU A 243 -23.40 -29.53 5.56
C GLU A 243 -22.91 -28.86 6.84
N ARG A 244 -22.62 -27.55 6.80
CA ARG A 244 -22.28 -26.81 8.03
C ARG A 244 -23.53 -26.68 8.89
N ALA A 245 -23.40 -26.94 10.19
CA ALA A 245 -24.48 -26.66 11.13
C ALA A 245 -24.77 -25.16 11.16
N GLN A 246 -26.04 -24.79 11.23
CA GLN A 246 -26.50 -23.41 11.21
C GLN A 246 -27.35 -23.13 12.44
N VAL A 247 -27.16 -21.95 13.02
CA VAL A 247 -27.99 -21.45 14.12
C VAL A 247 -28.56 -20.10 13.68
N THR A 248 -29.86 -19.93 13.86
CA THR A 248 -30.53 -18.64 13.63
C THR A 248 -30.76 -17.97 14.98
N PHE A 249 -30.31 -16.73 15.12
CA PHE A 249 -30.58 -15.89 16.28
C PHE A 249 -30.87 -14.46 15.84
N PHE A 250 -31.56 -13.71 16.71
CA PHE A 250 -31.82 -12.29 16.51
C PHE A 250 -30.58 -11.50 16.96
N ASP A 251 -29.97 -10.76 16.04
CA ASP A 251 -28.88 -9.84 16.36
C ASP A 251 -29.50 -8.51 16.81
N SER A 252 -29.26 -8.12 18.07
CA SER A 252 -29.77 -6.86 18.63
C SER A 252 -28.87 -5.66 18.34
N ALA A 253 -27.71 -5.86 17.71
CA ALA A 253 -26.75 -4.81 17.40
C ALA A 253 -26.95 -4.18 16.01
N ILE A 254 -27.89 -4.72 15.21
CA ILE A 254 -28.33 -4.22 13.90
C ILE A 254 -29.84 -3.96 13.96
#